data_AF-A0A970PTV0-F1
#
_entry.id   AF-A0A970PTV0-F1
#
_cell.length_a   1.000
_cell.length_b   1.000
_cell.length_c   1.000
_cell.angle_alpha   90.00
_cell.angle_beta   90.00
_cell.angle_gamma   90.00
#
_symmetry.space_group_name_H-M   'P 1'
#
loop_
_entity.id
_entity.type
_entity.pdbx_description
1 polymer ?
#
loop_
_entity_poly.entity_id
_entity_poly.type
_entity_poly.pdbx_seq_one_letter_code
_entity_poly.pdbx_strand_id
1 'polypeptide(L)'
;MKTDCNVARDLMPLCIDDAASEESVMYLNDHLAQCETCKALFEDMKAAMPKRKAGKTAEEQAQFGQLAHMMKQMHRWRVWRNVLIGILAGVLAVVGVYAGWQGLMVQYHAEYPTKEYEVSLAQLNDGRVVVGVNYLHSKRNIGLVMGGSSKSLRIWFETTIIPQNMATENKNGPVHVINDINKLDAIAIGHSGEQIVWRRGDAIAKASEEMEAYYRADEEWLQYWQDLSLRELRGETDGINIEAIIARRESLQTKLEDLRVQVPEWQ
;
A
#
# COMPACT_ATOMS: atom_id res chain seq x y z
N MET A 1 99.44 -21.55 14.51
CA MET A 1 98.75 -21.49 15.81
C MET A 1 97.37 -22.09 15.65
N LYS A 2 96.99 -23.14 16.40
CA LYS A 2 95.69 -23.84 16.21
C LYS A 2 94.52 -23.15 16.91
N THR A 3 94.79 -22.42 18.00
CA THR A 3 93.77 -21.75 18.82
C THR A 3 93.10 -20.57 18.10
N ASP A 4 93.87 -19.70 17.43
CA ASP A 4 93.31 -18.54 16.72
C ASP A 4 92.42 -18.92 15.53
N CYS A 5 92.74 -20.02 14.85
CA CYS A 5 91.93 -20.52 13.74
C CYS A 5 90.55 -20.99 14.22
N ASN A 6 90.45 -21.55 15.43
CA ASN A 6 89.17 -22.00 15.98
C ASN A 6 88.28 -20.80 16.31
N VAL A 7 88.85 -19.77 16.96
CA VAL A 7 88.14 -18.52 17.27
C VAL A 7 87.64 -17.85 15.99
N ALA A 8 88.50 -17.74 14.96
CA ALA A 8 88.09 -17.19 13.68
C ALA A 8 86.93 -17.97 13.06
N ARG A 9 86.97 -19.31 13.08
CA ARG A 9 85.89 -20.17 12.54
C ARG A 9 84.58 -20.02 13.30
N ASP A 10 84.64 -19.89 14.62
CA ASP A 10 83.44 -19.70 15.45
C ASP A 10 82.78 -18.35 15.17
N LEU A 11 83.56 -17.33 14.78
CA LEU A 11 83.07 -16.00 14.42
C LEU A 11 82.50 -15.90 12.99
N MET A 12 82.88 -16.81 12.07
CA MET A 12 82.45 -16.76 10.66
C MET A 12 80.93 -16.74 10.47
N PRO A 13 80.13 -17.64 11.09
CA PRO A 13 78.67 -17.61 10.94
C PRO A 13 78.05 -16.28 11.42
N LEU A 14 78.53 -15.77 12.55
CA LEU A 14 78.03 -14.53 13.16
C LEU A 14 78.34 -13.31 12.28
N CYS A 15 79.49 -13.30 11.62
CA CYS A 15 79.85 -12.26 10.65
C CYS A 15 79.04 -12.37 9.35
N ILE A 16 78.67 -13.57 8.92
CA ILE A 16 77.84 -13.78 7.73
C ILE A 16 76.37 -13.38 7.98
N ASP A 17 75.86 -13.60 9.19
CA ASP A 17 74.50 -13.21 9.61
C ASP A 17 74.39 -11.75 10.10
N ASP A 18 75.46 -10.95 9.96
CA ASP A 18 75.55 -9.54 10.36
C ASP A 18 75.21 -9.29 11.86
N ALA A 19 75.52 -10.29 12.69
CA ALA A 19 75.24 -10.30 14.13
C ALA A 19 76.50 -10.12 15.00
N ALA A 20 77.68 -10.05 14.37
CA ALA A 20 78.95 -9.82 15.04
C ALA A 20 79.21 -8.33 15.29
N SER A 21 79.90 -7.99 16.37
CA SER A 21 80.36 -6.62 16.63
C SER A 21 81.47 -6.19 15.65
N GLU A 22 81.61 -4.89 15.41
CA GLU A 22 82.64 -4.34 14.52
C GLU A 22 84.06 -4.80 14.89
N GLU A 23 84.37 -4.88 16.19
CA GLU A 23 85.64 -5.39 16.71
C GLU A 23 85.89 -6.86 16.33
N SER A 24 84.84 -7.69 16.36
CA SER A 24 84.93 -9.12 16.02
C SER A 24 85.10 -9.33 14.51
N VAL A 25 84.47 -8.48 13.69
CA VAL A 25 84.61 -8.48 12.23
C VAL A 25 86.03 -8.08 11.82
N MET A 26 86.59 -7.06 12.48
CA MET A 26 87.96 -6.61 12.22
C MET A 26 88.99 -7.70 12.55
N TYR A 27 88.84 -8.35 13.72
CA TYR A 27 89.67 -9.50 14.11
C TYR A 27 89.61 -10.64 13.09
N LEU A 28 88.41 -10.99 12.60
CA LEU A 28 88.25 -12.04 11.60
C LEU A 28 88.97 -11.66 10.29
N ASN A 29 88.80 -10.43 9.81
CA ASN A 29 89.45 -9.97 8.57
C ASN A 29 90.98 -10.00 8.64
N ASP A 30 91.56 -9.58 9.76
CA ASP A 30 93.00 -9.64 9.99
C ASP A 30 93.51 -11.08 9.98
N HIS A 31 92.74 -12.02 10.56
CA HIS A 31 93.07 -13.44 10.53
C HIS A 31 92.97 -14.05 9.11
N LEU A 32 91.93 -13.68 8.34
CA LEU A 32 91.74 -14.15 6.97
C LEU A 32 92.83 -13.65 6.02
N ALA A 33 93.43 -12.48 6.29
CA ALA A 33 94.56 -11.95 5.53
C ALA A 33 95.83 -12.78 5.72
N GLN A 34 95.99 -13.45 6.86
CA GLN A 34 97.19 -14.20 7.24
C GLN A 34 97.02 -15.72 7.14
N CYS A 35 95.80 -16.22 6.95
CA CYS A 35 95.49 -17.65 6.94
C CYS A 35 94.60 -18.07 5.75
N GLU A 36 95.21 -18.60 4.70
CA GLU A 36 94.50 -19.01 3.47
C GLU A 36 93.47 -20.13 3.70
N THR A 37 93.73 -21.04 4.66
CA THR A 37 92.81 -22.15 4.96
C THR A 37 91.49 -21.67 5.58
N CYS A 38 91.53 -20.64 6.43
CA CYS A 38 90.34 -20.03 7.02
C CYS A 38 89.61 -19.16 5.99
N LYS A 39 90.34 -18.54 5.05
CA LYS A 39 89.76 -17.76 3.95
C LYS A 39 88.96 -18.62 2.98
N ALA A 40 89.48 -19.78 2.58
CA ALA A 40 88.73 -20.71 1.74
C ALA A 40 87.45 -21.20 2.42
N LEU A 41 87.51 -21.54 3.72
CA LEU A 41 86.35 -21.97 4.49
C LEU A 41 85.28 -20.87 4.59
N PHE A 42 85.69 -19.62 4.80
CA PHE A 42 84.77 -18.48 4.91
C PHE A 42 84.01 -18.22 3.59
N GLU A 43 84.70 -18.26 2.46
CA GLU A 43 84.09 -18.10 1.13
C GLU A 43 83.14 -19.27 0.81
N ASP A 44 83.49 -20.51 1.15
CA ASP A 44 82.61 -21.67 1.00
C ASP A 44 81.34 -21.53 1.83
N MET A 45 81.44 -21.06 3.08
CA MET A 45 80.28 -20.82 3.95
C MET A 45 79.39 -19.70 3.41
N LYS A 46 79.99 -18.64 2.84
CA LYS A 46 79.28 -17.53 2.21
C LYS A 46 78.60 -17.95 0.91
N ALA A 47 79.22 -18.85 0.13
CA ALA A 47 78.65 -19.42 -1.08
C ALA A 47 77.52 -20.44 -0.80
N ALA A 48 77.61 -21.15 0.32
CA ALA A 48 76.59 -22.12 0.78
C ALA A 48 75.35 -21.46 1.40
N MET A 49 75.39 -20.16 1.70
CA MET A 49 74.23 -19.44 2.21
C MET A 49 73.13 -19.28 1.14
N PRO A 50 71.89 -19.70 1.41
CA PRO A 50 70.78 -19.43 0.51
C PRO A 50 70.57 -17.92 0.40
N LYS A 51 70.69 -17.37 -0.81
CA LYS A 51 70.39 -15.95 -1.10
C LYS A 51 69.01 -15.62 -0.54
N ARG A 52 68.93 -14.92 0.61
CA ARG A 52 67.67 -14.41 1.15
C ARG A 52 67.06 -13.49 0.10
N LYS A 53 65.94 -13.91 -0.50
CA LYS A 53 65.12 -13.03 -1.33
C LYS A 53 64.55 -11.94 -0.42
N ALA A 54 65.19 -10.77 -0.42
CA ALA A 54 64.73 -9.56 0.24
C ALA A 54 63.48 -8.98 -0.48
N GLY A 55 62.36 -9.71 -0.45
CA GLY A 55 61.16 -9.31 -1.21
C GLY A 55 59.82 -9.88 -0.74
N LYS A 56 59.74 -10.60 0.38
CA LYS A 56 58.46 -11.22 0.82
C LYS A 56 57.62 -10.37 1.79
N THR A 57 58.18 -9.32 2.39
CA THR A 57 57.49 -8.58 3.46
C THR A 57 56.45 -7.58 2.97
N ALA A 58 56.61 -7.01 1.76
CA ALA A 58 55.67 -6.03 1.21
C ALA A 58 54.42 -6.67 0.59
N GLU A 59 54.56 -7.83 -0.07
CA GLU A 59 53.44 -8.57 -0.66
C GLU A 59 52.55 -9.22 0.41
N GLU A 60 53.12 -9.82 1.46
CA GLU A 60 52.32 -10.42 2.54
C GLU A 60 51.54 -9.34 3.32
N GLN A 61 52.16 -8.20 3.65
CA GLN A 61 51.46 -7.08 4.31
C GLN A 61 50.38 -6.43 3.42
N ALA A 62 50.61 -6.33 2.11
CA ALA A 62 49.60 -5.86 1.15
C ALA A 62 48.44 -6.86 0.99
N GLN A 63 48.71 -8.16 1.00
CA GLN A 63 47.70 -9.22 0.93
C GLN A 63 46.82 -9.25 2.19
N PHE A 64 47.40 -9.10 3.38
CA PHE A 64 46.63 -8.97 4.63
C PHE A 64 45.79 -7.67 4.70
N GLY A 65 46.33 -6.55 4.20
CA GLY A 65 45.59 -5.28 4.09
C GLY A 65 44.39 -5.36 3.14
N GLN A 66 44.55 -6.01 1.99
CA GLN A 66 43.48 -6.20 1.00
C GLN A 66 42.39 -7.17 1.50
N LEU A 67 42.78 -8.27 2.16
CA LEU A 67 41.84 -9.21 2.80
C LEU A 67 41.05 -8.55 3.95
N ALA A 68 41.69 -7.73 4.78
CA ALA A 68 41.03 -6.97 5.84
C ALA A 68 40.04 -5.93 5.30
N HIS A 69 40.35 -5.31 4.16
CA HIS A 69 39.46 -4.35 3.51
C HIS A 69 38.24 -5.04 2.89
N MET A 70 38.43 -6.20 2.25
CA MET A 70 37.34 -7.03 1.71
C MET A 70 36.43 -7.59 2.82
N MET A 71 36.98 -8.02 3.95
CA MET A 71 36.19 -8.48 5.10
C MET A 71 35.34 -7.36 5.71
N LYS A 72 35.86 -6.13 5.83
CA LYS A 72 35.08 -4.96 6.29
C LYS A 72 33.98 -4.60 5.31
N GLN A 73 34.24 -4.69 4.00
CA GLN A 73 33.25 -4.41 2.96
C GLN A 73 32.15 -5.49 2.93
N MET A 74 32.50 -6.77 3.06
CA MET A 74 31.54 -7.86 3.20
C MET A 74 30.72 -7.77 4.49
N HIS A 75 31.33 -7.39 5.61
CA HIS A 75 30.62 -7.18 6.87
C HIS A 75 29.64 -6.02 6.76
N ARG A 76 30.06 -4.88 6.19
CA ARG A 76 29.16 -3.76 5.87
C ARG A 76 28.04 -4.22 4.96
N TRP A 77 28.32 -4.94 3.88
CA TRP A 77 27.29 -5.41 2.95
C TRP A 77 26.29 -6.36 3.60
N ARG A 78 26.73 -7.26 4.50
CA ARG A 78 25.83 -8.10 5.31
C ARG A 78 24.95 -7.29 6.25
N VAL A 79 25.51 -6.29 6.93
CA VAL A 79 24.74 -5.39 7.82
C VAL A 79 23.73 -4.58 7.01
N TRP A 80 24.15 -3.98 5.90
CA TRP A 80 23.26 -3.22 5.01
C TRP A 80 22.16 -4.10 4.41
N ARG A 81 22.48 -5.34 4.02
CA ARG A 81 21.48 -6.32 3.57
C ARG A 81 20.44 -6.60 4.65
N ASN A 82 20.87 -6.83 5.89
CA ASN A 82 19.95 -7.09 7.00
C ASN A 82 19.10 -5.86 7.36
N VAL A 83 19.69 -4.65 7.29
CA VAL A 83 18.96 -3.39 7.46
C VAL A 83 17.91 -3.22 6.36
N LEU A 84 18.25 -3.47 5.09
CA LEU A 84 17.30 -3.40 3.97
C LEU A 84 16.17 -4.42 4.11
N ILE A 85 16.46 -5.65 4.54
CA ILE A 85 15.44 -6.67 4.84
C ILE A 85 14.54 -6.20 5.99
N GLY A 86 15.11 -5.61 7.04
CA GLY A 86 14.34 -5.04 8.16
C GLY A 86 13.43 -3.89 7.74
N ILE A 87 13.93 -2.97 6.90
CA ILE A 87 13.13 -1.88 6.33
C ILE A 87 12.02 -2.46 5.47
N LEU A 88 12.31 -3.41 4.57
CA LEU A 88 11.32 -4.05 3.72
C LEU A 88 10.23 -4.75 4.54
N ALA A 89 10.62 -5.51 5.57
CA ALA A 89 9.68 -6.15 6.48
C ALA A 89 8.83 -5.12 7.24
N GLY A 90 9.43 -4.02 7.69
CA GLY A 90 8.71 -2.91 8.33
C GLY A 90 7.70 -2.25 7.39
N VAL A 91 8.09 -1.96 6.15
CA VAL A 91 7.20 -1.39 5.13
C VAL A 91 6.04 -2.36 4.84
N LEU A 92 6.32 -3.65 4.65
CA LEU A 92 5.29 -4.65 4.41
C LEU A 92 4.30 -4.76 5.59
N ALA A 93 4.80 -4.69 6.83
CA ALA A 93 3.94 -4.69 8.01
C ALA A 93 3.01 -3.46 8.04
N VAL A 94 3.55 -2.25 7.78
CA VAL A 94 2.76 -1.01 7.74
C VAL A 94 1.73 -1.05 6.61
N VAL A 95 2.12 -1.50 5.42
CA VAL A 95 1.20 -1.65 4.28
C VAL A 95 0.11 -2.67 4.59
N GLY A 96 0.45 -3.79 5.22
CA GLY A 96 -0.53 -4.80 5.63
C GLY A 96 -1.55 -4.27 6.63
N VAL A 97 -1.09 -3.54 7.66
CA VAL A 97 -1.98 -2.89 8.65
C VAL A 97 -2.86 -1.84 7.97
N TYR A 98 -2.29 -1.00 7.11
CA TYR A 98 -3.04 0.01 6.38
C TYR A 98 -4.09 -0.61 5.44
N ALA A 99 -3.72 -1.65 4.68
CA ALA A 99 -4.64 -2.36 3.80
C ALA A 99 -5.77 -3.05 4.58
N GLY A 100 -5.46 -3.67 5.73
CA GLY A 100 -6.45 -4.25 6.63
C GLY A 100 -7.42 -3.21 7.18
N TRP A 101 -6.90 -2.07 7.64
CA TRP A 101 -7.71 -0.93 8.10
C TRP A 101 -8.61 -0.37 6.99
N GLN A 102 -8.05 -0.12 5.80
CA GLN A 102 -8.81 0.34 4.63
C GLN A 102 -9.89 -0.66 4.23
N GLY A 103 -9.59 -1.96 4.26
CA GLY A 103 -10.56 -3.02 4.00
C GLY A 103 -11.76 -2.93 4.95
N LEU A 104 -11.51 -2.85 6.26
CA LEU A 104 -12.58 -2.76 7.28
C LEU A 104 -13.40 -1.46 7.20
N MET A 105 -12.78 -0.37 6.75
CA MET A 105 -13.41 0.95 6.67
C MET A 105 -14.16 1.20 5.35
N VAL A 106 -13.84 0.47 4.28
CA VAL A 106 -14.35 0.78 2.93
C VAL A 106 -14.83 -0.45 2.15
N GLN A 107 -14.14 -1.60 2.24
CA GLN A 107 -14.46 -2.74 1.39
C GLN A 107 -15.46 -3.70 2.02
N TYR A 108 -15.30 -3.96 3.32
CA TYR A 108 -16.14 -4.90 4.03
C TYR A 108 -17.36 -4.20 4.61
N HIS A 109 -18.51 -4.60 4.09
CA HIS A 109 -19.81 -4.13 4.52
C HIS A 109 -20.55 -5.23 5.29
N ALA A 110 -21.31 -4.81 6.29
CA ALA A 110 -22.27 -5.62 7.00
C ALA A 110 -23.68 -5.11 6.65
N GLU A 111 -24.65 -6.01 6.70
CA GLU A 111 -26.05 -5.64 6.52
C GLU A 111 -26.50 -4.71 7.65
N TYR A 112 -27.11 -3.59 7.26
CA TYR A 112 -27.68 -2.63 8.18
C TYR A 112 -29.01 -3.18 8.71
N PRO A 113 -29.22 -3.23 10.05
CA PRO A 113 -30.37 -3.90 10.63
C PRO A 113 -31.71 -3.37 10.09
N THR A 114 -32.60 -4.27 9.69
CA THR A 114 -33.93 -3.93 9.12
C THR A 114 -34.85 -3.15 10.06
N LYS A 115 -34.54 -3.15 11.37
CA LYS A 115 -35.25 -2.37 12.40
C LYS A 115 -34.80 -0.90 12.49
N GLU A 116 -33.72 -0.52 11.82
CA GLU A 116 -33.16 0.84 11.86
C GLU A 116 -33.60 1.71 10.67
N TYR A 117 -34.50 1.19 9.83
CA TYR A 117 -35.16 1.93 8.76
C TYR A 117 -36.54 1.35 8.48
N GLU A 118 -37.41 2.15 7.88
CA GLU A 118 -38.73 1.73 7.46
C GLU A 118 -38.86 1.91 5.94
N VAL A 119 -39.53 0.97 5.28
CA VAL A 119 -39.82 1.04 3.84
C VAL A 119 -41.31 1.25 3.66
N SER A 120 -41.68 2.27 2.90
CA SER A 120 -43.05 2.59 2.53
C SER A 120 -43.26 2.41 1.03
N LEU A 121 -44.49 2.04 0.66
CA LEU A 121 -44.92 1.93 -0.73
C LEU A 121 -46.08 2.89 -0.97
N ALA A 122 -45.98 3.67 -2.04
CA ALA A 122 -47.01 4.59 -2.46
C ALA A 122 -47.25 4.45 -3.97
N GLN A 123 -48.51 4.34 -4.38
CA GLN A 123 -48.88 4.23 -5.78
C GLN A 123 -49.26 5.60 -6.33
N LEU A 124 -48.54 6.02 -7.38
CA LEU A 124 -48.82 7.24 -8.13
C LEU A 124 -50.07 7.09 -9.01
N ASN A 125 -50.65 8.22 -9.41
CA ASN A 125 -51.82 8.29 -10.28
C ASN A 125 -51.59 7.68 -11.67
N ASP A 126 -50.34 7.68 -12.14
CA ASP A 126 -49.94 7.05 -13.41
C ASP A 126 -49.74 5.52 -13.31
N GLY A 127 -49.91 4.95 -12.11
CA GLY A 127 -49.80 3.52 -11.83
C GLY A 127 -48.42 3.04 -11.39
N ARG A 128 -47.38 3.90 -11.45
CA ARG A 128 -46.05 3.58 -10.90
C ARG A 128 -46.11 3.46 -9.38
N VAL A 129 -45.27 2.59 -8.83
CA VAL A 129 -45.15 2.41 -7.37
C VAL A 129 -43.80 2.93 -6.89
N VAL A 130 -43.85 3.87 -5.96
CA VAL A 130 -42.69 4.46 -5.32
C VAL A 130 -42.33 3.64 -4.10
N VAL A 131 -41.04 3.30 -3.99
CA VAL A 131 -40.45 2.73 -2.79
C VAL A 131 -39.73 3.84 -2.04
N GLY A 132 -40.29 4.23 -0.90
CA GLY A 132 -39.73 5.23 0.02
C GLY A 132 -39.01 4.58 1.18
N VAL A 133 -38.03 5.28 1.76
CA VAL A 133 -37.32 4.86 2.97
C VAL A 133 -37.29 5.98 3.99
N ASN A 134 -37.63 5.65 5.24
CA ASN A 134 -37.39 6.46 6.42
C ASN A 134 -36.19 5.87 7.18
N TYR A 135 -35.11 6.64 7.31
CA TYR A 135 -33.88 6.22 7.96
C TYR A 135 -33.87 6.45 9.48
N LEU A 136 -34.99 6.85 10.07
CA LEU A 136 -35.16 7.03 11.52
C LEU A 136 -34.06 7.92 12.14
N HIS A 137 -33.74 9.04 11.48
CA HIS A 137 -32.68 9.98 11.87
C HIS A 137 -31.26 9.37 11.91
N SER A 138 -31.04 8.23 11.26
CA SER A 138 -29.73 7.60 11.22
C SER A 138 -28.71 8.49 10.51
N LYS A 139 -27.55 8.66 11.15
CA LYS A 139 -26.36 9.27 10.54
C LYS A 139 -25.38 8.23 10.01
N ARG A 140 -25.70 6.93 10.10
CA ARG A 140 -24.77 5.88 9.69
C ARG A 140 -24.47 6.02 8.20
N ASN A 141 -23.21 5.83 7.83
CA ASN A 141 -22.84 5.70 6.42
C ASN A 141 -23.41 4.39 5.90
N ILE A 142 -24.47 4.49 5.10
CA ILE A 142 -25.25 3.37 4.59
C ILE A 142 -25.35 3.46 3.07
N GLY A 143 -25.24 2.31 2.41
CA GLY A 143 -25.43 2.16 0.97
C GLY A 143 -26.69 1.35 0.70
N LEU A 144 -27.52 1.82 -0.23
CA LEU A 144 -28.65 1.06 -0.73
C LEU A 144 -28.16 -0.07 -1.64
N VAL A 145 -28.65 -1.28 -1.39
CA VAL A 145 -28.44 -2.41 -2.28
C VAL A 145 -29.79 -3.02 -2.66
N MET A 146 -29.93 -3.29 -3.96
CA MET A 146 -31.12 -3.91 -4.51
C MET A 146 -30.74 -5.19 -5.22
N GLY A 147 -31.58 -6.20 -5.08
CA GLY A 147 -31.39 -7.50 -5.71
C GLY A 147 -32.72 -8.21 -5.87
N GLY A 148 -32.66 -9.50 -6.19
CA GLY A 148 -33.85 -10.31 -6.40
C GLY A 148 -33.84 -11.05 -7.72
N SER A 149 -35.02 -11.20 -8.30
CA SER A 149 -35.26 -11.96 -9.53
C SER A 149 -36.19 -11.15 -10.45
N SER A 150 -36.52 -11.69 -11.62
CA SER A 150 -37.50 -11.07 -12.51
C SER A 150 -38.89 -10.89 -11.89
N LYS A 151 -39.20 -11.63 -10.82
CA LYS A 151 -40.50 -11.62 -10.13
C LYS A 151 -40.42 -11.15 -8.68
N SER A 152 -39.26 -10.78 -8.17
CA SER A 152 -39.13 -10.39 -6.76
C SER A 152 -38.12 -9.28 -6.61
N LEU A 153 -38.47 -8.24 -5.88
CA LEU A 153 -37.54 -7.17 -5.51
C LEU A 153 -37.12 -7.36 -4.05
N ARG A 154 -35.81 -7.32 -3.80
CA ARG A 154 -35.22 -7.29 -2.46
C ARG A 154 -34.44 -6.01 -2.29
N ILE A 155 -34.61 -5.38 -1.14
CA ILE A 155 -33.94 -4.12 -0.79
C ILE A 155 -33.28 -4.32 0.57
N TRP A 156 -32.02 -3.97 0.68
CA TRP A 156 -31.33 -3.91 1.97
C TRP A 156 -30.34 -2.75 1.95
N PHE A 157 -29.89 -2.38 3.15
CA PHE A 157 -28.84 -1.40 3.31
C PHE A 157 -27.60 -2.08 3.85
N GLU A 158 -26.45 -1.57 3.44
CA GLU A 158 -25.14 -2.05 3.87
C GLU A 158 -24.40 -0.90 4.56
N THR A 159 -23.68 -1.20 5.64
CA THR A 159 -22.85 -0.22 6.37
C THR A 159 -21.46 -0.79 6.58
N THR A 160 -20.47 0.07 6.78
CA THR A 160 -19.09 -0.36 7.07
C THR A 160 -19.04 -1.12 8.40
N ILE A 161 -18.20 -2.17 8.47
CA ILE A 161 -18.04 -2.98 9.70
C ILE A 161 -17.63 -2.10 10.88
N ILE A 162 -16.66 -1.20 10.66
CA ILE A 162 -16.34 -0.16 11.64
C ILE A 162 -17.37 0.96 11.47
N PRO A 163 -18.16 1.29 12.49
CA PRO A 163 -19.20 2.29 12.36
C PRO A 163 -18.67 3.66 11.95
N GLN A 164 -19.16 4.17 10.82
CA GLN A 164 -18.92 5.54 10.39
C GLN A 164 -20.24 6.31 10.34
N ASN A 165 -20.18 7.58 10.74
CA ASN A 165 -21.29 8.50 10.64
C ASN A 165 -20.99 9.59 9.60
N MET A 166 -22.02 9.96 8.85
CA MET A 166 -22.03 11.11 7.99
C MET A 166 -22.15 12.41 8.83
N ALA A 167 -21.78 13.54 8.21
CA ALA A 167 -21.90 14.85 8.84
C ALA A 167 -23.37 15.23 9.13
N THR A 168 -24.29 14.76 8.29
CA THR A 168 -25.73 15.00 8.37
C THR A 168 -26.49 13.69 8.45
N GLU A 169 -27.75 13.74 8.88
CA GLU A 169 -28.65 12.58 8.83
C GLU A 169 -28.90 12.14 7.40
N ASN A 170 -29.18 10.85 7.23
CA ASN A 170 -29.66 10.32 5.96
C ASN A 170 -31.01 10.98 5.62
N LYS A 171 -31.14 11.40 4.36
CA LYS A 171 -32.36 12.04 3.88
C LYS A 171 -33.38 10.98 3.52
N ASN A 172 -34.50 10.97 4.23
CA ASN A 172 -35.66 10.15 3.86
C ASN A 172 -36.13 10.50 2.45
N GLY A 173 -36.63 9.52 1.70
CA GLY A 173 -37.01 9.77 0.33
C GLY A 173 -37.17 8.53 -0.52
N PRO A 174 -37.31 8.72 -1.84
CA PRO A 174 -37.47 7.63 -2.76
C PRO A 174 -36.13 6.92 -2.99
N VAL A 175 -36.15 5.59 -2.96
CA VAL A 175 -34.98 4.75 -3.29
C VAL A 175 -35.13 4.00 -4.60
N HIS A 176 -36.37 3.73 -5.01
CA HIS A 176 -36.68 3.05 -6.26
C HIS A 176 -38.10 3.38 -6.75
N VAL A 177 -38.32 3.35 -8.06
CA VAL A 177 -39.64 3.48 -8.69
C VAL A 177 -39.90 2.28 -9.57
N ILE A 178 -40.98 1.57 -9.27
CA ILE A 178 -41.41 0.37 -9.98
C ILE A 178 -42.43 0.79 -11.04
N ASN A 179 -42.06 0.63 -12.31
CA ASN A 179 -42.91 1.03 -13.43
C ASN A 179 -44.13 0.12 -13.63
N ASP A 180 -43.99 -1.17 -13.36
CA ASP A 180 -45.08 -2.15 -13.48
C ASP A 180 -45.00 -3.16 -12.35
N ILE A 181 -45.77 -2.89 -11.30
CA ILE A 181 -45.83 -3.72 -10.10
C ILE A 181 -46.35 -5.14 -10.39
N ASN A 182 -47.11 -5.34 -11.47
CA ASN A 182 -47.68 -6.64 -11.82
C ASN A 182 -46.63 -7.67 -12.23
N LYS A 183 -45.44 -7.20 -12.65
CA LYS A 183 -44.30 -8.09 -12.96
C LYS A 183 -43.73 -8.76 -11.71
N LEU A 184 -43.98 -8.19 -10.53
CA LEU A 184 -43.49 -8.70 -9.27
C LEU A 184 -44.56 -9.56 -8.56
N ASP A 185 -44.08 -10.56 -7.83
CA ASP A 185 -44.82 -11.41 -6.92
C ASP A 185 -44.65 -10.91 -5.47
N ALA A 186 -43.50 -10.33 -5.14
CA ALA A 186 -43.21 -9.80 -3.80
C ALA A 186 -42.12 -8.72 -3.79
N ILE A 187 -42.19 -7.86 -2.77
CA ILE A 187 -41.14 -6.93 -2.36
C ILE A 187 -40.75 -7.29 -0.92
N ALA A 188 -39.47 -7.49 -0.68
CA ALA A 188 -38.94 -7.82 0.64
C ALA A 188 -37.75 -6.95 1.03
N ILE A 189 -37.56 -6.82 2.34
CA ILE A 189 -36.42 -6.17 2.97
C ILE A 189 -35.46 -7.24 3.50
N GLY A 190 -34.18 -6.92 3.44
CA GLY A 190 -33.09 -7.73 3.93
C GLY A 190 -32.46 -8.57 2.83
N HIS A 191 -31.17 -8.87 2.97
CA HIS A 191 -30.40 -9.60 1.99
C HIS A 191 -30.99 -11.00 1.72
N SER A 192 -31.38 -11.72 2.78
CA SER A 192 -32.11 -13.00 2.74
C SER A 192 -33.61 -12.85 2.42
N GLY A 193 -34.16 -11.64 2.43
CA GLY A 193 -35.59 -11.37 2.20
C GLY A 193 -36.47 -11.77 3.39
N GLU A 194 -36.00 -11.56 4.61
CA GLU A 194 -36.63 -12.05 5.85
C GLU A 194 -37.95 -11.32 6.16
N GLN A 195 -38.08 -10.06 5.72
CA GLN A 195 -39.27 -9.25 5.97
C GLN A 195 -39.96 -8.90 4.66
N ILE A 196 -41.15 -9.42 4.43
CA ILE A 196 -41.94 -9.10 3.23
C ILE A 196 -42.73 -7.83 3.49
N VAL A 197 -42.56 -6.83 2.62
CA VAL A 197 -43.25 -5.54 2.68
C VAL A 197 -44.54 -5.58 1.86
N TRP A 198 -44.53 -6.35 0.77
CA TRP A 198 -45.68 -6.45 -0.12
C TRP A 198 -45.67 -7.78 -0.88
N ARG A 199 -46.86 -8.35 -1.09
CA ARG A 199 -47.11 -9.47 -1.98
C ARG A 199 -48.12 -9.08 -3.05
N ARG A 200 -48.05 -9.73 -4.20
CA ARG A 200 -49.02 -9.53 -5.26
C ARG A 200 -50.44 -9.73 -4.73
N GLY A 201 -51.26 -8.70 -4.91
CA GLY A 201 -52.64 -8.65 -4.43
C GLY A 201 -52.83 -7.82 -3.17
N ASP A 202 -51.75 -7.51 -2.45
CA ASP A 202 -51.82 -6.59 -1.31
C ASP A 202 -52.10 -5.17 -1.82
N ALA A 203 -52.97 -4.45 -1.13
CA ALA A 203 -53.28 -3.06 -1.45
C ALA A 203 -52.06 -2.17 -1.16
N ILE A 204 -51.78 -1.24 -2.06
CA ILE A 204 -50.77 -0.20 -1.88
C ILE A 204 -51.52 1.12 -1.66
N ALA A 205 -51.09 1.90 -0.68
CA ALA A 205 -51.67 3.21 -0.41
C ALA A 205 -51.44 4.14 -1.62
N LYS A 206 -52.41 5.02 -1.91
CA LYS A 206 -52.21 6.06 -2.92
C LYS A 206 -51.21 7.08 -2.42
N ALA A 207 -50.37 7.58 -3.33
CA ALA A 207 -49.47 8.68 -3.05
C ALA A 207 -50.23 9.95 -2.66
N SER A 208 -49.65 10.72 -1.75
CA SER A 208 -50.15 12.04 -1.38
C SER A 208 -50.06 13.04 -2.53
N GLU A 209 -50.78 14.15 -2.43
CA GLU A 209 -50.68 15.23 -3.43
C GLU A 209 -49.28 15.85 -3.48
N GLU A 210 -48.57 15.88 -2.35
CA GLU A 210 -47.18 16.34 -2.22
C GLU A 210 -46.21 15.39 -2.92
N MET A 211 -46.38 14.07 -2.77
CA MET A 211 -45.58 13.10 -3.51
C MET A 211 -45.82 13.21 -5.02
N GLU A 212 -47.07 13.38 -5.43
CA GLU A 212 -47.42 13.65 -6.83
C GLU A 212 -46.78 14.94 -7.35
N ALA A 213 -46.72 16.00 -6.53
CA ALA A 213 -46.04 17.25 -6.87
C ALA A 213 -44.52 17.06 -7.02
N TYR A 214 -43.91 16.27 -6.14
CA TYR A 214 -42.50 15.89 -6.23
C TYR A 214 -42.22 15.19 -7.57
N TYR A 215 -43.00 14.18 -7.94
CA TYR A 215 -42.75 13.42 -9.17
C TYR A 215 -43.05 14.18 -10.46
N ARG A 216 -43.97 15.16 -10.43
CA ARG A 216 -44.11 16.12 -11.54
C ARG A 216 -42.84 16.96 -11.73
N ALA A 217 -42.25 17.45 -10.63
CA ALA A 217 -41.01 18.20 -10.69
C ALA A 217 -39.79 17.33 -11.08
N ASP A 218 -39.79 16.05 -10.67
CA ASP A 218 -38.76 15.08 -11.05
C ASP A 218 -38.80 14.78 -12.55
N GLU A 219 -40.01 14.65 -13.12
CA GLU A 219 -40.18 14.50 -14.56
C GLU A 219 -39.71 15.73 -15.35
N GLU A 220 -40.05 16.95 -14.89
CA GLU A 220 -39.51 18.19 -15.47
C GLU A 220 -37.97 18.21 -15.47
N TRP A 221 -37.36 17.75 -14.36
CA TRP A 221 -35.91 17.67 -14.23
C TRP A 221 -35.29 16.63 -15.17
N LEU A 222 -35.87 15.44 -15.27
CA LEU A 222 -35.45 14.39 -16.19
C LEU A 222 -35.57 14.81 -17.66
N GLN A 223 -36.69 15.44 -18.03
CA GLN A 223 -36.91 15.95 -19.39
C GLN A 223 -35.90 17.02 -19.77
N TYR A 224 -35.58 17.95 -18.85
CA TYR A 224 -34.55 18.96 -19.06
C TYR A 224 -33.18 18.32 -19.36
N TRP A 225 -32.78 17.29 -18.60
CA TRP A 225 -31.53 16.58 -18.84
C TRP A 225 -31.52 15.81 -20.15
N GLN A 226 -32.61 15.12 -20.48
CA GLN A 226 -32.72 14.42 -21.74
C GLN A 226 -32.61 15.38 -22.93
N ASP A 227 -33.26 16.53 -22.89
CA ASP A 227 -33.15 17.55 -23.94
C ASP A 227 -31.71 18.07 -24.07
N LEU A 228 -31.04 18.40 -22.96
CA LEU A 228 -29.64 18.81 -22.97
C LEU A 228 -28.72 17.76 -23.59
N SER A 229 -28.81 16.50 -23.15
CA SER A 229 -28.01 15.41 -23.69
C SER A 229 -28.29 15.18 -25.18
N LEU A 230 -29.55 15.31 -25.62
CA LEU A 230 -29.92 15.18 -27.02
C LEU A 230 -29.39 16.32 -27.89
N ARG A 231 -29.33 17.56 -27.37
CA ARG A 231 -28.70 18.69 -28.09
C ARG A 231 -27.21 18.47 -28.27
N GLU A 232 -26.53 17.99 -27.22
CA GLU A 232 -25.11 17.66 -27.28
C GLU A 232 -24.83 16.55 -28.31
N LEU A 233 -25.61 15.48 -28.30
CA LEU A 233 -25.52 14.40 -29.29
C LEU A 233 -25.77 14.85 -30.73
N ARG A 234 -26.63 15.87 -30.93
CA ARG A 234 -26.92 16.46 -32.24
C ARG A 234 -25.88 17.49 -32.70
N GLY A 235 -24.89 17.81 -31.86
CA GLY A 235 -23.92 18.87 -32.15
C GLY A 235 -24.52 20.28 -32.10
N GLU A 236 -25.70 20.44 -31.49
CA GLU A 236 -26.40 21.71 -31.32
C GLU A 236 -25.83 22.49 -30.12
N THR A 237 -24.51 22.72 -30.13
CA THR A 237 -23.79 23.38 -29.02
C THR A 237 -23.72 24.90 -29.14
N ASP A 238 -24.09 25.45 -30.30
CA ASP A 238 -24.07 26.88 -30.55
C ASP A 238 -25.10 27.60 -29.67
N GLY A 239 -24.62 28.54 -28.85
CA GLY A 239 -25.46 29.30 -27.91
C GLY A 239 -25.73 28.61 -26.58
N ILE A 240 -25.09 27.46 -26.28
CA ILE A 240 -25.17 26.85 -24.95
C ILE A 240 -24.44 27.73 -23.92
N ASN A 241 -25.20 28.36 -23.04
CA ASN A 241 -24.67 29.08 -21.88
C ASN A 241 -24.54 28.11 -20.69
N ILE A 242 -23.29 27.73 -20.38
CA ILE A 242 -22.96 26.81 -19.29
C ILE A 242 -23.43 27.36 -17.93
N GLU A 243 -23.30 28.67 -17.69
CA GLU A 243 -23.73 29.29 -16.44
C GLU A 243 -25.25 29.20 -16.27
N ALA A 244 -26.01 29.40 -17.36
CA ALA A 244 -27.47 29.25 -17.35
C ALA A 244 -27.88 27.79 -17.07
N ILE A 245 -27.13 26.80 -17.59
CA ILE A 245 -27.38 25.39 -17.30
C ILE A 245 -27.15 25.08 -15.82
N ILE A 246 -26.03 25.56 -15.26
CA ILE A 246 -25.71 25.36 -13.83
C ILE A 246 -26.79 25.99 -12.96
N ALA A 247 -27.16 27.26 -13.22
CA ALA A 247 -28.20 27.95 -12.46
C ALA A 247 -29.56 27.24 -12.55
N ARG A 248 -29.93 26.76 -13.74
CA ARG A 248 -31.18 26.00 -13.92
C ARG A 248 -31.14 24.68 -13.17
N ARG A 249 -30.01 23.96 -13.19
CA ARG A 249 -29.82 22.71 -12.45
C ARG A 249 -29.98 22.94 -10.94
N GLU A 250 -29.32 23.94 -10.40
CA GLU A 250 -29.41 24.28 -8.97
C GLU A 250 -30.84 24.64 -8.59
N SER A 251 -31.54 25.44 -9.41
CA SER A 251 -32.94 25.79 -9.20
C SER A 251 -33.87 24.56 -9.16
N LEU A 252 -33.70 23.62 -10.09
CA LEU A 252 -34.51 22.39 -10.13
C LEU A 252 -34.19 21.46 -8.95
N GLN A 253 -32.92 21.35 -8.58
CA GLN A 253 -32.49 20.54 -7.43
C GLN A 253 -33.05 21.10 -6.11
N THR A 254 -33.00 22.42 -5.92
CA THR A 254 -33.60 23.09 -4.75
C THR A 254 -35.12 22.86 -4.72
N LYS A 255 -35.82 23.03 -5.86
CA LYS A 255 -37.26 22.75 -5.97
C LYS A 255 -37.59 21.31 -5.57
N LEU A 256 -36.79 20.33 -6.01
CA LEU A 256 -36.98 18.92 -5.63
C LEU A 256 -36.78 18.67 -4.14
N GLU A 257 -35.74 19.25 -3.53
CA GLU A 257 -35.49 19.11 -2.09
C GLU A 257 -36.60 19.78 -1.25
N ASP A 258 -37.08 20.96 -1.66
CA ASP A 258 -38.17 21.65 -0.98
C ASP A 258 -39.47 20.84 -1.03
N LEU A 259 -39.76 20.20 -2.16
CA LEU A 259 -40.91 19.30 -2.31
C LEU A 259 -40.72 17.99 -1.53
N ARG A 260 -39.51 17.43 -1.51
CA ARG A 260 -39.20 16.18 -0.79
C ARG A 260 -39.54 16.28 0.69
N VAL A 261 -39.21 17.41 1.32
CA VAL A 261 -39.48 17.63 2.75
C VAL A 261 -40.97 17.79 3.06
N GLN A 262 -41.80 18.07 2.04
CA GLN A 262 -43.26 18.18 2.22
C GLN A 262 -43.98 16.84 2.09
N VAL A 263 -43.32 15.79 1.57
CA VAL A 263 -43.93 14.48 1.36
C VAL A 263 -44.13 13.76 2.71
N PRO A 264 -45.38 13.49 3.13
CA PRO A 264 -45.69 12.90 4.43
C PRO A 264 -45.21 11.45 4.56
N GLU A 265 -45.18 10.68 3.47
CA GLU A 265 -44.69 9.29 3.47
C GLU A 265 -43.18 9.18 3.72
N TRP A 266 -42.45 10.31 3.73
CA TRP A 266 -41.03 10.40 3.99
C TRP A 266 -40.70 11.12 5.30
N GLN A 267 -41.69 11.45 6.14
CA GLN A 267 -41.47 12.02 7.48
C GLN A 267 -41.41 10.94 8.55
#